data_AF-A0A353YG00-F1
#
_entry.id   AF-A0A353YG00-F1
#
_cell.length_a   1.000
_cell.length_b   1.000
_cell.length_c   1.000
_cell.angle_alpha   90.00
_cell.angle_beta   90.00
_cell.angle_gamma   90.00
#
_symmetry.space_group_name_H-M   'P 1'
#
loop_
_entity.id
_entity.type
_entity.pdbx_description
1 polymer ?
#
loop_
_entity_poly.entity_id
_entity_poly.type
_entity_poly.pdbx_seq_one_letter_code
_entity_poly.pdbx_strand_id
1 'polypeptide(L)'
;GGFEVKIDRNFEAVIEGCAAPRLGRRSTWINGRIRGLYRELFALGHCHTVEVWQDGVLTGGLYGVHLGRAFFGESMFSRARDASKIALVYLVARLKYGGFTLLDTQFVTGHLARFGAIEVSREEFQRFLEAALAGGGAGLAHGSGVGASAASGGRAGGAAGAASAAGAGAASGGAAFSLLSEGVAAAGVLQLVSQTSKTGCSTA
;
A
#
# COMPACT_ATOMS: atom_id res chain seq x y z
N GLY A 1 -21.32 -14.17 -14.64
CA GLY A 1 -22.20 -13.78 -13.53
C GLY A 1 -21.90 -12.38 -13.07
N GLY A 2 -22.37 -11.38 -13.85
CA GLY A 2 -22.80 -10.04 -13.42
C GLY A 2 -21.83 -9.03 -12.78
N PHE A 3 -20.69 -9.42 -12.22
CA PHE A 3 -19.84 -8.48 -11.48
C PHE A 3 -18.78 -7.81 -12.35
N GLU A 4 -18.66 -6.49 -12.21
CA GLU A 4 -17.60 -5.65 -12.78
C GLU A 4 -16.75 -5.10 -11.63
N VAL A 5 -15.41 -5.16 -11.78
CA VAL A 5 -14.49 -4.60 -10.77
C VAL A 5 -13.81 -3.36 -11.32
N LYS A 6 -13.89 -2.27 -10.55
CA LYS A 6 -13.26 -0.98 -10.88
C LYS A 6 -12.26 -0.59 -9.80
N ILE A 7 -11.30 0.23 -10.18
CA ILE A 7 -10.22 0.71 -9.32
C ILE A 7 -10.20 2.23 -9.38
N ASP A 8 -10.14 2.87 -8.21
CA ASP A 8 -10.00 4.31 -8.07
C ASP A 8 -11.04 5.13 -8.87
N ARG A 9 -12.29 4.64 -8.99
CA ARG A 9 -13.36 5.31 -9.74
C ARG A 9 -14.34 6.06 -8.87
N ASN A 10 -14.60 5.59 -7.65
CA ASN A 10 -15.57 6.19 -6.75
C ASN A 10 -15.18 6.06 -5.28
N PHE A 11 -14.15 6.81 -4.89
CA PHE A 11 -13.66 6.86 -3.51
C PHE A 11 -14.77 7.18 -2.49
N GLU A 12 -15.59 8.20 -2.78
CA GLU A 12 -16.66 8.65 -1.86
C GLU A 12 -17.65 7.52 -1.55
N ALA A 13 -18.14 6.83 -2.58
CA ALA A 13 -19.12 5.77 -2.37
C ALA A 13 -18.52 4.58 -1.58
N VAL A 14 -17.23 4.28 -1.78
CA VAL A 14 -16.54 3.23 -1.02
C VAL A 14 -16.36 3.61 0.44
N ILE A 15 -15.84 4.81 0.72
CA ILE A 15 -15.60 5.22 2.11
C ILE A 15 -16.91 5.41 2.87
N GLU A 16 -17.97 5.88 2.21
CA GLU A 16 -19.32 5.92 2.76
C GLU A 16 -19.87 4.52 3.04
N GLY A 17 -19.68 3.57 2.12
CA GLY A 17 -20.05 2.17 2.31
C GLY A 17 -19.36 1.54 3.52
N CYS A 18 -18.08 1.84 3.73
CA CYS A 18 -17.31 1.39 4.89
C CYS A 18 -17.74 2.07 6.19
N ALA A 19 -18.07 3.36 6.12
CA ALA A 19 -18.46 4.15 7.28
C ALA A 19 -19.92 3.94 7.73
N ALA A 20 -20.75 3.31 6.88
CA ALA A 20 -22.15 3.08 7.17
C ALA A 20 -22.36 2.22 8.44
N PRO A 21 -23.42 2.50 9.23
CA PRO A 21 -23.83 1.65 10.33
C PRO A 21 -24.12 0.21 9.86
N ARG A 22 -23.90 -0.75 10.75
CA ARG A 22 -24.23 -2.17 10.50
C ARG A 22 -25.15 -2.67 11.61
N LEU A 23 -25.86 -3.76 11.35
CA LEU A 23 -26.62 -4.46 12.39
C LEU A 23 -25.71 -4.74 13.60
N GLY A 24 -26.10 -4.26 14.78
CA GLY A 24 -25.31 -4.35 16.01
C GLY A 24 -24.22 -3.29 16.20
N ARG A 25 -23.98 -2.41 15.21
CA ARG A 25 -22.94 -1.36 15.29
C ARG A 25 -23.45 -0.02 14.73
N ARG A 26 -23.92 0.84 15.64
CA ARG A 26 -24.51 2.16 15.32
C ARG A 26 -23.51 3.18 14.75
N SER A 27 -22.22 3.02 15.00
CA SER A 27 -21.18 3.92 14.51
C SER A 27 -19.89 3.16 14.15
N THR A 28 -19.10 3.75 13.27
CA THR A 28 -17.78 3.25 12.89
C THR A 28 -16.72 4.25 13.33
N TRP A 29 -15.45 3.85 13.31
CA TRP A 29 -14.34 4.76 13.56
C TRP A 29 -14.14 5.77 12.42
N ILE A 30 -14.77 5.53 11.25
CA ILE A 30 -14.66 6.34 10.02
C ILE A 30 -15.59 7.56 10.12
N ASN A 31 -15.20 8.50 10.97
CA ASN A 31 -15.86 9.79 11.15
C ASN A 31 -15.48 10.80 10.06
N GLY A 32 -16.06 12.02 10.09
CA GLY A 32 -15.81 13.05 9.07
C GLY A 32 -14.33 13.44 8.92
N ARG A 33 -13.56 13.48 10.00
CA ARG A 33 -12.11 13.76 9.95
C ARG A 33 -11.36 12.66 9.22
N ILE A 34 -11.64 11.40 9.54
CA ILE A 34 -11.02 10.25 8.85
C ILE A 34 -11.34 10.28 7.35
N ARG A 35 -12.60 10.56 6.98
CA ARG A 35 -12.98 10.67 5.56
C ARG A 35 -12.19 11.74 4.83
N GLY A 36 -11.97 12.91 5.46
CA GLY A 36 -11.14 13.98 4.90
C GLY A 36 -9.70 13.54 4.65
N LEU A 37 -9.06 12.91 5.65
CA LEU A 37 -7.67 12.45 5.54
C LEU A 37 -7.48 11.39 4.45
N TYR A 38 -8.40 10.41 4.34
CA TYR A 38 -8.32 9.40 3.28
C TYR A 38 -8.63 9.97 1.89
N ARG A 39 -9.48 11.00 1.80
CA ARG A 39 -9.71 11.72 0.54
C ARG A 39 -8.45 12.42 0.07
N GLU A 40 -7.73 13.08 0.97
CA GLU A 40 -6.44 13.70 0.67
C GLU A 40 -5.43 12.65 0.21
N LEU A 41 -5.32 11.52 0.92
CA LEU A 41 -4.45 10.42 0.49
C LEU A 41 -4.86 9.82 -0.86
N PHE A 42 -6.15 9.75 -1.18
CA PHE A 42 -6.63 9.29 -2.47
C PHE A 42 -6.24 10.26 -3.58
N ALA A 43 -6.40 11.57 -3.34
CA ALA A 43 -5.98 12.62 -4.27
C ALA A 43 -4.45 12.64 -4.49
N LEU A 44 -3.67 12.29 -3.45
CA LEU A 44 -2.21 12.12 -3.53
C LEU A 44 -1.78 10.78 -4.16
N GLY A 45 -2.71 9.90 -4.52
CA GLY A 45 -2.42 8.61 -5.13
C GLY A 45 -1.88 7.56 -4.17
N HIS A 46 -2.04 7.73 -2.85
CA HIS A 46 -1.61 6.78 -1.82
C HIS A 46 -2.74 5.89 -1.32
N CYS A 47 -3.98 6.40 -1.30
CA CYS A 47 -5.16 5.61 -1.00
C CYS A 47 -5.79 5.11 -2.29
N HIS A 48 -6.27 3.87 -2.28
CA HIS A 48 -6.88 3.23 -3.43
C HIS A 48 -8.16 2.52 -3.06
N THR A 49 -9.05 2.38 -4.04
CA THR A 49 -10.31 1.64 -3.91
C THR A 49 -10.35 0.44 -4.84
N VAL A 50 -10.95 -0.64 -4.36
CA VAL A 50 -11.43 -1.75 -5.20
C VAL A 50 -12.94 -1.79 -5.06
N GLU A 51 -13.63 -1.60 -6.17
CA GLU A 51 -15.08 -1.43 -6.23
C GLU A 51 -15.70 -2.60 -6.98
N VAL A 52 -16.75 -3.17 -6.42
CA VAL A 52 -17.49 -4.28 -7.02
C VAL A 52 -18.88 -3.80 -7.41
N TRP A 53 -19.12 -3.80 -8.70
CA TRP A 53 -20.34 -3.33 -9.33
C TRP A 53 -21.15 -4.52 -9.85
N GLN A 54 -22.47 -4.44 -9.74
CA GLN A 54 -23.39 -5.40 -10.34
C GLN A 54 -24.55 -4.61 -10.93
N ASP A 55 -24.81 -4.80 -12.22
CA ASP A 55 -25.90 -4.11 -12.94
C ASP A 55 -25.88 -2.57 -12.76
N GLY A 56 -24.68 -1.99 -12.76
CA GLY A 56 -24.46 -0.55 -12.56
C GLY A 56 -24.53 -0.07 -11.11
N VAL A 57 -24.74 -0.96 -10.14
CA VAL A 57 -24.85 -0.62 -8.71
C VAL A 57 -23.58 -1.04 -7.95
N LEU A 58 -23.05 -0.17 -7.09
CA LEU A 58 -21.95 -0.49 -6.19
C LEU A 58 -22.41 -1.42 -5.06
N THR A 59 -22.06 -2.70 -5.18
CA THR A 59 -22.51 -3.78 -4.28
C THR A 59 -21.48 -4.18 -3.24
N GLY A 60 -20.25 -3.68 -3.33
CA GLY A 60 -19.22 -3.88 -2.33
C GLY A 60 -17.93 -3.19 -2.71
N GLY A 61 -16.97 -3.24 -1.80
CA GLY A 61 -15.66 -2.69 -2.07
C GLY A 61 -14.80 -2.60 -0.83
N LEU A 62 -13.56 -2.19 -1.05
CA LEU A 62 -12.60 -1.91 0.00
C LEU A 62 -11.75 -0.71 -0.38
N TYR A 63 -11.15 -0.08 0.64
CA TYR A 63 -10.10 0.89 0.44
C TYR A 63 -8.89 0.54 1.30
N GLY A 64 -7.73 1.03 0.87
CA GLY A 64 -6.49 0.85 1.60
C GLY A 64 -5.43 1.81 1.11
N VAL A 65 -4.32 1.84 1.82
CA VAL A 65 -3.19 2.73 1.55
C VAL A 65 -1.98 1.91 1.17
N HIS A 66 -1.17 2.40 0.24
CA HIS A 66 0.07 1.75 -0.11
C HIS A 66 1.29 2.58 0.31
N LEU A 67 2.38 1.89 0.67
CA LEU A 67 3.70 2.46 0.90
C LEU A 67 4.76 1.49 0.37
N GLY A 68 5.55 1.94 -0.61
CA GLY A 68 6.49 1.06 -1.31
C GLY A 68 5.75 -0.17 -1.86
N ARG A 69 6.20 -1.36 -1.45
CA ARG A 69 5.59 -2.65 -1.83
C ARG A 69 4.65 -3.22 -0.77
N ALA A 70 4.25 -2.41 0.21
CA ALA A 70 3.26 -2.76 1.23
C ALA A 70 1.90 -2.11 0.94
N PHE A 71 0.82 -2.84 1.19
CA PHE A 71 -0.55 -2.36 1.11
C PHE A 71 -1.27 -2.64 2.44
N PHE A 72 -1.94 -1.63 2.97
CA PHE A 72 -2.67 -1.68 4.23
C PHE A 72 -4.17 -1.64 3.93
N GLY A 73 -4.85 -2.77 4.14
CA GLY A 73 -6.30 -2.87 3.98
C GLY A 73 -7.03 -2.24 5.16
N GLU A 74 -7.66 -1.09 4.95
CA GLU A 74 -8.29 -0.32 6.05
C GLU A 74 -9.72 -0.76 6.35
N SER A 75 -10.55 -0.86 5.31
CA SER A 75 -11.92 -1.29 5.50
C SER A 75 -12.54 -1.83 4.23
N MET A 76 -13.58 -2.63 4.43
CA MET A 76 -14.39 -3.20 3.37
C MET A 76 -15.86 -3.22 3.74
N PHE A 77 -16.73 -3.25 2.74
CA PHE A 77 -18.17 -3.43 2.88
C PHE A 77 -18.71 -4.37 1.81
N SER A 78 -19.85 -4.99 2.10
CA SER A 78 -20.58 -5.86 1.17
C SER A 78 -22.07 -5.58 1.31
N ARG A 79 -22.75 -5.40 0.18
CA ARG A 79 -24.20 -5.27 0.05
C ARG A 79 -24.82 -6.41 -0.77
N ALA A 80 -24.01 -7.10 -1.57
CA ALA A 80 -24.39 -8.35 -2.24
C ALA A 80 -23.58 -9.53 -1.70
N ARG A 81 -24.08 -10.74 -1.96
CA ARG A 81 -23.35 -11.99 -1.70
C ARG A 81 -22.03 -11.96 -2.47
N ASP A 82 -20.96 -12.34 -1.79
CA ASP A 82 -19.59 -12.46 -2.31
C ASP A 82 -18.91 -11.17 -2.81
N ALA A 83 -19.58 -10.00 -2.79
CA ALA A 83 -18.96 -8.76 -3.29
C ALA A 83 -17.66 -8.40 -2.56
N SER A 84 -17.60 -8.50 -1.22
CA SER A 84 -16.35 -8.26 -0.48
C SER A 84 -15.27 -9.31 -0.76
N LYS A 85 -15.65 -10.57 -1.06
CA LYS A 85 -14.70 -11.63 -1.45
C LYS A 85 -14.09 -11.33 -2.81
N ILE A 86 -14.94 -10.92 -3.77
CA ILE A 86 -14.51 -10.50 -5.10
C ILE A 86 -13.53 -9.33 -4.97
N ALA A 87 -13.87 -8.31 -4.17
CA ALA A 87 -12.98 -7.16 -3.93
C ALA A 87 -11.60 -7.60 -3.39
N LEU A 88 -11.58 -8.50 -2.39
CA LEU A 88 -10.34 -9.00 -1.80
C LEU A 88 -9.51 -9.84 -2.78
N VAL A 89 -10.13 -10.75 -3.55
CA VAL A 89 -9.43 -11.55 -4.57
C VAL A 89 -8.81 -10.67 -5.64
N TYR A 90 -9.54 -9.64 -6.11
CA TYR A 90 -9.02 -8.69 -7.09
C TYR A 90 -7.91 -7.81 -6.52
N LEU A 91 -8.00 -7.40 -5.25
CA LEU A 91 -6.91 -6.72 -4.55
C LEU A 91 -5.66 -7.61 -4.55
N VAL A 92 -5.75 -8.84 -4.05
CA VAL A 92 -4.60 -9.76 -3.96
C VAL A 92 -3.99 -10.01 -5.33
N ALA A 93 -4.80 -10.24 -6.37
CA ALA A 93 -4.31 -10.41 -7.73
C ALA A 93 -3.56 -9.17 -8.24
N ARG A 94 -4.10 -7.97 -8.00
CA ARG A 94 -3.45 -6.70 -8.36
C ARG A 94 -2.14 -6.47 -7.61
N LEU A 95 -2.12 -6.75 -6.31
CA LEU A 95 -0.91 -6.64 -5.48
C LEU A 95 0.18 -7.58 -5.99
N LYS A 96 -0.15 -8.84 -6.26
CA LYS A 96 0.80 -9.82 -6.82
C LYS A 96 1.34 -9.38 -8.19
N TYR A 97 0.45 -8.98 -9.11
CA TYR A 97 0.85 -8.51 -10.43
C TYR A 97 1.69 -7.23 -10.36
N GLY A 98 1.32 -6.32 -9.46
CA GLY A 98 2.03 -5.08 -9.19
C GLY A 98 3.30 -5.25 -8.38
N GLY A 99 3.71 -6.47 -8.02
CA GLY A 99 4.95 -6.74 -7.29
C GLY A 99 4.93 -6.37 -5.81
N PHE A 100 3.76 -6.18 -5.19
CA PHE A 100 3.67 -5.99 -3.74
C PHE A 100 4.07 -7.27 -2.99
N THR A 101 4.65 -7.11 -1.81
CA THR A 101 5.15 -8.23 -0.98
C THR A 101 4.46 -8.32 0.37
N LEU A 102 3.64 -7.34 0.72
CA LEU A 102 2.96 -7.28 1.99
C LEU A 102 1.55 -6.73 1.81
N LEU A 103 0.54 -7.52 2.21
CA LEU A 103 -0.82 -7.07 2.44
C LEU A 103 -1.10 -7.16 3.95
N ASP A 104 -1.12 -6.01 4.62
CA ASP A 104 -1.57 -5.90 6.01
C ASP A 104 -3.09 -5.88 6.05
N THR A 105 -3.66 -6.70 6.92
CA THR A 105 -5.10 -6.81 7.14
C THR A 105 -5.55 -6.25 8.49
N GLN A 106 -4.61 -5.72 9.29
CA GLN A 106 -4.75 -5.22 10.65
C GLN A 106 -5.19 -6.30 11.67
N PHE A 107 -6.26 -7.03 11.38
CA PHE A 107 -6.78 -8.12 12.20
C PHE A 107 -7.10 -9.34 11.36
N VAL A 108 -6.62 -10.52 11.78
CA VAL A 108 -7.14 -11.75 11.22
C VAL A 108 -8.56 -11.96 11.71
N THR A 109 -9.47 -12.14 10.76
CA THR A 109 -10.82 -12.61 11.02
C THR A 109 -10.98 -13.98 10.38
N GLY A 110 -11.97 -14.78 10.84
CA GLY A 110 -12.28 -16.05 10.18
C GLY A 110 -12.63 -15.89 8.68
N HIS A 111 -13.06 -14.69 8.26
CA HIS A 111 -13.21 -14.38 6.84
C HIS A 111 -11.87 -14.32 6.12
N LEU A 112 -10.91 -13.57 6.66
CA LEU A 112 -9.58 -13.35 6.07
C LEU A 112 -8.69 -14.59 6.12
N ALA A 113 -8.78 -15.38 7.20
CA ALA A 113 -8.03 -16.62 7.33
C ALA A 113 -8.34 -17.61 6.19
N ARG A 114 -9.59 -17.64 5.70
CA ARG A 114 -9.99 -18.45 4.54
C ARG A 114 -9.34 -18.02 3.23
N PHE A 115 -8.79 -16.81 3.17
CA PHE A 115 -8.06 -16.27 2.03
C PHE A 115 -6.53 -16.34 2.24
N GLY A 116 -6.06 -17.00 3.29
CA GLY A 116 -4.64 -17.18 3.56
C GLY A 116 -4.03 -16.17 4.53
N ALA A 117 -4.84 -15.29 5.15
CA ALA A 117 -4.33 -14.39 6.18
C ALA A 117 -3.82 -15.17 7.39
N ILE A 118 -2.60 -14.85 7.81
CA ILE A 118 -1.92 -15.41 8.97
C ILE A 118 -1.66 -14.31 10.00
N GLU A 119 -1.70 -14.69 11.27
CA GLU A 119 -1.17 -13.86 12.34
C GLU A 119 0.35 -14.05 12.40
N VAL A 120 1.07 -12.95 12.61
CA VAL A 120 2.52 -12.96 12.74
C VAL A 120 2.92 -12.18 14.00
N SER A 121 4.09 -12.48 14.56
CA SER A 121 4.62 -11.64 15.64
C SER A 121 4.88 -10.22 15.14
N ARG A 122 4.91 -9.26 16.07
CA ARG A 122 5.22 -7.86 15.75
C ARG A 122 6.60 -7.74 15.10
N GLU A 123 7.56 -8.52 15.57
CA GLU A 123 8.92 -8.56 15.06
C GLU A 123 8.99 -9.11 13.64
N GLU A 124 8.19 -10.13 13.32
CA GLU A 124 8.05 -10.64 11.95
C GLU A 124 7.41 -9.62 11.02
N PHE A 125 6.31 -9.00 11.45
CA PHE A 125 5.67 -7.95 10.68
C PHE A 125 6.62 -6.80 10.36
N GLN A 126 7.37 -6.33 11.36
CA GLN A 126 8.34 -5.26 11.18
C GLN A 126 9.39 -5.62 10.12
N ARG A 127 9.89 -6.87 10.12
CA ARG A 127 10.82 -7.36 9.08
C ARG A 127 10.17 -7.37 7.68
N PHE A 128 8.93 -7.84 7.56
CA PHE A 128 8.22 -7.82 6.28
C PHE A 128 7.98 -6.41 5.77
N LEU A 129 7.61 -5.49 6.67
CA LEU A 129 7.38 -4.10 6.35
C LEU A 129 8.67 -3.43 5.88
N GLU A 130 9.77 -3.58 6.62
CA GLU A 130 11.08 -3.04 6.23
C GLU A 130 11.52 -3.54 4.85
N ALA A 131 11.36 -4.84 4.58
CA ALA A 131 11.67 -5.42 3.28
C ALA A 131 10.78 -4.85 2.15
N ALA A 132 9.48 -4.70 2.40
CA ALA A 132 8.53 -4.15 1.44
C ALA A 132 8.80 -2.66 1.13
N LEU A 133 9.27 -1.90 2.12
CA LEU A 133 9.67 -0.50 1.95
C LEU A 133 11.02 -0.37 1.24
N ALA A 134 12.00 -1.21 1.59
CA ALA A 134 13.32 -1.21 0.96
C ALA A 134 13.27 -1.57 -0.53
N GLY A 135 12.37 -2.47 -0.93
CA GLY A 135 12.15 -2.80 -2.34
C GLY A 135 11.43 -1.72 -3.17
N GLY A 136 11.01 -0.62 -2.54
CA GLY A 136 10.34 0.51 -3.20
C GLY A 136 11.28 1.59 -3.75
N GLY A 137 12.60 1.45 -3.58
CA GLY A 137 13.59 2.40 -4.07
C GLY A 137 14.79 1.69 -4.69
N ALA A 138 15.06 1.95 -5.97
CA ALA A 138 16.38 1.74 -6.50
C ALA A 138 17.31 2.80 -5.90
N GLY A 139 18.34 2.35 -5.18
CA GLY A 139 19.52 3.15 -4.90
C GLY A 139 19.88 3.31 -3.43
N LEU A 140 20.51 2.29 -2.85
CA LEU A 140 21.74 2.51 -2.08
C LEU A 140 22.70 1.37 -2.39
N ALA A 141 23.66 1.67 -3.25
CA ALA A 141 24.95 1.02 -3.19
C ALA A 141 25.52 1.26 -1.77
N HIS A 142 25.72 0.19 -1.02
CA HIS A 142 26.79 0.13 -0.03
C HIS A 142 27.71 -1.02 -0.43
N GLY A 143 28.46 -0.76 -1.50
CA GLY A 143 29.67 -1.50 -1.79
C GLY A 143 30.84 -0.82 -1.07
N SER A 144 31.27 -1.40 0.04
CA SER A 144 32.67 -1.46 0.48
C SER A 144 32.67 -2.34 1.74
N GLY A 145 32.98 -3.63 1.65
CA GLY A 145 34.27 -4.09 1.14
C GLY A 145 35.31 -3.85 2.22
N VAL A 146 35.39 -4.78 3.17
CA VAL A 146 36.55 -4.92 4.05
C VAL A 146 37.75 -5.25 3.16
N GLY A 147 38.67 -4.30 3.03
CA GLY A 147 39.92 -4.45 2.30
C GLY A 147 40.90 -3.38 2.74
N ALA A 148 41.94 -3.80 3.47
CA ALA A 148 42.99 -2.96 4.01
C ALA A 148 43.84 -2.29 2.92
N SER A 149 44.34 -1.06 3.19
CA SER A 149 45.78 -0.72 3.16
C SER A 149 46.04 0.80 2.98
N ALA A 150 47.04 1.25 3.75
CA ALA A 150 47.99 2.35 3.54
C ALA A 150 47.50 3.82 3.44
N ALA A 151 47.99 4.60 4.41
CA ALA A 151 48.07 6.05 4.37
C ALA A 151 49.21 6.53 3.46
N SER A 152 48.98 7.59 2.69
CA SER A 152 49.82 8.81 2.70
C SER A 152 49.32 9.88 1.73
N GLY A 153 49.18 11.11 2.26
CA GLY A 153 49.59 12.39 1.66
C GLY A 153 49.02 12.88 0.32
N GLY A 154 48.54 14.13 0.29
CA GLY A 154 48.59 14.96 -0.92
C GLY A 154 47.45 15.95 -1.08
N ARG A 155 47.78 17.20 -1.43
CA ARG A 155 46.90 18.38 -1.45
C ARG A 155 46.26 18.67 -2.82
N ALA A 156 45.18 19.46 -2.74
CA ALA A 156 44.79 20.59 -3.62
C ALA A 156 44.16 20.35 -5.01
N GLY A 157 43.03 21.06 -5.23
CA GLY A 157 42.82 21.90 -6.42
C GLY A 157 41.75 21.47 -7.42
N GLY A 158 40.89 22.43 -7.79
CA GLY A 158 40.57 22.68 -9.21
C GLY A 158 39.15 22.37 -9.68
N ALA A 159 38.57 23.35 -10.38
CA ALA A 159 37.18 23.44 -10.83
C ALA A 159 36.82 22.70 -12.14
N ALA A 160 35.49 22.54 -12.32
CA ALA A 160 34.69 22.65 -13.55
C ALA A 160 34.92 21.72 -14.76
N GLY A 161 33.80 21.18 -15.26
CA GLY A 161 33.68 20.63 -16.62
C GLY A 161 32.28 20.07 -16.89
N ALA A 162 31.55 20.69 -17.80
CA ALA A 162 30.25 20.25 -18.32
C ALA A 162 30.40 19.39 -19.60
N ALA A 163 29.25 18.89 -20.09
CA ALA A 163 29.01 18.08 -21.30
C ALA A 163 29.19 16.56 -21.08
N SER A 164 28.41 15.64 -21.66
CA SER A 164 27.38 15.65 -22.70
C SER A 164 26.61 14.32 -22.61
N ALA A 165 25.38 14.31 -23.13
CA ALA A 165 24.50 13.15 -23.26
C ALA A 165 25.10 11.95 -24.04
N ALA A 166 24.74 10.74 -23.62
CA ALA A 166 24.31 9.61 -24.46
C ALA A 166 24.09 8.36 -23.59
N GLY A 167 23.04 7.59 -23.89
CA GLY A 167 22.96 6.20 -23.44
C GLY A 167 21.59 5.75 -22.98
N ALA A 168 20.74 5.39 -23.94
CA ALA A 168 19.56 4.59 -23.70
C ALA A 168 19.93 3.25 -23.04
N GLY A 169 19.15 2.84 -22.04
CA GLY A 169 19.30 1.55 -21.36
C GLY A 169 18.09 1.29 -20.49
N ALA A 170 16.98 0.89 -21.11
CA ALA A 170 15.78 0.44 -20.41
C ALA A 170 16.09 -0.84 -19.60
N ALA A 171 15.82 -0.80 -18.30
CA ALA A 171 15.60 -1.98 -17.48
C ALA A 171 14.65 -1.62 -16.32
N SER A 172 13.38 -1.94 -16.52
CA SER A 172 12.25 -1.71 -15.63
C SER A 172 12.17 -2.75 -14.50
N GLY A 173 11.86 -2.33 -13.28
CA GLY A 173 11.58 -3.27 -12.19
C GLY A 173 11.15 -2.61 -10.88
N GLY A 174 10.06 -1.83 -10.89
CA GLY A 174 9.47 -1.24 -9.69
C GLY A 174 7.96 -1.48 -9.64
N ALA A 175 7.47 -1.89 -8.48
CA ALA A 175 6.06 -2.20 -8.21
C ALA A 175 5.16 -0.96 -8.35
N ALA A 176 4.02 -1.09 -9.02
CA ALA A 176 3.16 0.04 -9.34
C ALA A 176 1.69 -0.29 -9.13
N PHE A 177 1.05 0.37 -8.15
CA PHE A 177 -0.39 0.23 -7.98
C PHE A 177 -1.15 0.92 -9.14
N SER A 178 -0.65 2.08 -9.60
CA SER A 178 -1.13 2.84 -10.78
C SER A 178 -0.02 3.47 -11.68
N LEU A 179 1.28 3.33 -11.35
CA LEU A 179 2.53 3.86 -11.99
C LEU A 179 2.88 5.37 -11.78
N LEU A 180 3.76 5.65 -10.78
CA LEU A 180 4.63 6.84 -10.47
C LEU A 180 3.95 8.14 -9.95
N SER A 181 4.50 9.02 -9.09
CA SER A 181 5.86 9.30 -8.60
C SER A 181 5.89 9.90 -7.17
N GLU A 182 7.10 10.17 -6.69
CA GLU A 182 7.58 10.39 -5.32
C GLU A 182 7.08 11.62 -4.54
N GLY A 183 7.11 11.48 -3.21
CA GLY A 183 7.38 12.62 -2.31
C GLY A 183 6.37 12.89 -1.19
N VAL A 184 6.08 11.92 -0.32
CA VAL A 184 5.56 12.19 1.04
C VAL A 184 6.28 11.29 2.04
N ALA A 185 6.73 11.86 3.16
CA ALA A 185 7.48 11.13 4.18
C ALA A 185 6.69 9.92 4.69
N ALA A 186 7.28 8.72 4.58
CA ALA A 186 6.69 7.47 5.07
C ALA A 186 6.21 7.57 6.53
N ALA A 187 6.85 8.40 7.34
CA ALA A 187 6.45 8.71 8.71
C ALA A 187 5.02 9.26 8.83
N GLY A 188 4.56 10.10 7.90
CA GLY A 188 3.21 10.69 7.97
C GLY A 188 2.10 9.67 7.68
N VAL A 189 2.34 8.76 6.74
CA VAL A 189 1.40 7.69 6.40
C VAL A 189 1.44 6.58 7.46
N LEU A 190 2.63 6.19 7.93
CA LEU A 190 2.77 5.25 9.05
C LEU A 190 2.13 5.80 10.33
N GLN A 191 2.20 7.10 10.58
CA GLN A 191 1.53 7.73 11.70
C GLN A 191 0.00 7.72 11.55
N LEU A 192 -0.53 7.83 10.33
CA LEU A 192 -1.97 7.70 10.08
C LEU A 192 -2.45 6.25 10.20
N VAL A 193 -1.70 5.29 9.66
CA VAL A 193 -1.99 3.86 9.77
C VAL A 193 -1.85 3.36 11.21
N SER A 194 -0.87 3.87 11.97
CA SER A 194 -0.74 3.56 13.41
C SER A 194 -1.80 4.21 14.29
N GLN A 195 -2.46 5.28 13.82
CA GLN A 195 -3.63 5.85 14.47
C GLN A 195 -4.91 5.02 14.23
N THR A 196 -4.93 4.17 13.19
CA THR A 196 -6.05 3.24 12.92
C THR A 196 -5.75 1.82 13.38
N SER A 197 -4.48 1.43 13.51
CA SER A 197 -4.06 0.10 13.97
C SER A 197 -4.14 -0.05 15.49
N LYS A 198 -4.68 -1.18 15.94
CA LYS A 198 -4.74 -1.61 17.34
C LYS A 198 -4.01 -2.95 17.43
N THR A 199 -3.34 -3.20 18.56
CA THR A 199 -2.39 -4.32 18.80
C THR A 199 -2.84 -5.68 18.26
N GLY A 200 -1.96 -6.29 17.45
CA GLY A 200 -2.15 -7.53 16.69
C GLY A 200 -1.80 -7.24 15.23
N CYS A 201 -0.83 -7.94 14.63
CA CYS A 201 -0.39 -7.66 13.26
C CYS A 201 -0.55 -8.89 12.38
N SER A 202 -1.05 -8.72 11.17
CA SER A 202 -1.47 -9.83 10.32
C SER A 202 -1.21 -9.60 8.85
N THR A 203 -0.77 -10.64 8.15
CA THR A 203 -0.40 -10.59 6.72
C THR A 203 -1.18 -11.61 5.91
N ALA A 204 -1.54 -11.29 4.66
CA ALA A 204 -2.24 -12.20 3.73
C ALA A 204 -1.42 -12.51 2.47
#